data_AF-A0A2D7TBM2-F1
#
_entry.id   AF-A0A2D7TBM2-F1
#
_cell.length_a   1.000
_cell.length_b   1.000
_cell.length_c   1.000
_cell.angle_alpha   90.00
_cell.angle_beta   90.00
_cell.angle_gamma   90.00
#
_symmetry.space_group_name_H-M   'P 1'
#
loop_
_entity.id
_entity.type
_entity.pdbx_description
1 polymer ?
#
loop_
_entity_poly.entity_id
_entity_poly.type
_entity_poly.pdbx_seq_one_letter_code
_entity_poly.pdbx_strand_id
1 'polypeptide(L)'
;LGMVFYISAKLNSISAEKARNLFYIYAGLMGLSLSSLLLIYTGASVVRAFFVTAAAFAALSIYGYTTKKSLSGLGSFLMMGVFGLIIAQIVNIFMASTQLDFMISIVGVLIFAGLTAYDTQKIKNMYLAGDNNEAAGKKSVLGALTLYLDFILMFQFLLAFLGNRE
;
A
#
# COMPACT_ATOMS: atom_id res chain seq x y z
N LEU A 1 -7.97 -8.95 -0.90
CA LEU A 1 -8.73 -7.93 -0.13
C LEU A 1 -9.43 -8.51 1.11
N GLY A 2 -10.22 -9.59 1.00
CA GLY A 2 -10.93 -10.18 2.15
C GLY A 2 -10.07 -10.57 3.36
N MET A 3 -8.84 -11.05 3.14
CA MET A 3 -7.90 -11.39 4.22
C MET A 3 -7.40 -10.16 4.99
N VAL A 4 -7.22 -9.01 4.33
CA VAL A 4 -6.84 -7.74 4.97
C VAL A 4 -7.96 -7.27 5.90
N PHE A 5 -9.20 -7.25 5.41
CA PHE A 5 -10.37 -6.93 6.22
C PHE A 5 -10.53 -7.89 7.41
N TYR A 6 -10.27 -9.19 7.20
CA TYR A 6 -10.32 -10.18 8.28
C TYR A 6 -9.26 -9.92 9.35
N ILE A 7 -8.00 -9.65 8.97
CA ILE A 7 -6.92 -9.32 9.91
C ILE A 7 -7.28 -8.06 10.68
N SER A 8 -7.70 -6.99 9.99
CA SER A 8 -8.06 -5.72 10.62
C SER A 8 -9.27 -5.83 11.54
N ALA A 9 -10.30 -6.60 11.18
CA ALA A 9 -11.51 -6.77 11.99
C ALA A 9 -11.29 -7.67 13.21
N LYS A 10 -10.47 -8.72 13.09
CA LYS A 10 -10.21 -9.66 14.18
C LYS A 10 -8.97 -9.36 15.01
N LEU A 11 -8.19 -8.32 14.69
CA LEU A 11 -6.95 -8.03 15.40
C LEU A 11 -7.12 -7.90 16.92
N ASN A 12 -8.20 -7.27 17.37
CA ASN A 12 -8.48 -7.08 18.80
C ASN A 12 -8.82 -8.40 19.51
N SER A 13 -9.26 -9.43 18.77
CA SER A 13 -9.69 -10.73 19.31
C SER A 13 -8.68 -11.87 19.09
N ILE A 14 -7.57 -11.63 18.39
CA ILE A 14 -6.51 -12.63 18.13
C ILE A 14 -5.20 -12.22 18.80
N SER A 15 -4.34 -13.19 19.11
CA SER A 15 -2.99 -12.92 19.65
C SER A 15 -2.07 -12.28 18.60
N ALA A 16 -1.02 -11.60 19.06
CA ALA A 16 -0.01 -11.00 18.17
C ALA A 16 0.66 -12.02 17.25
N GLU A 17 0.95 -13.22 17.77
CA GLU A 17 1.53 -14.31 17.00
C GLU A 17 0.60 -14.80 15.88
N LYS A 18 -0.69 -14.98 16.18
CA LYS A 18 -1.68 -15.37 15.17
C LYS A 18 -1.83 -14.31 14.08
N ALA A 19 -1.81 -13.03 14.46
CA ALA A 19 -1.84 -11.92 13.51
C ALA A 19 -0.60 -11.95 12.59
N ARG A 20 0.60 -12.16 13.16
CA ARG A 20 1.86 -12.26 12.40
C ARG A 20 1.83 -13.41 11.39
N ASN A 21 1.38 -14.59 11.81
CA ASN A 21 1.29 -15.74 10.91
C ASN A 21 0.30 -15.49 9.76
N LEU A 22 -0.83 -14.84 10.05
CA LEU A 22 -1.79 -14.44 9.01
C LEU A 22 -1.20 -13.41 8.04
N PHE A 23 -0.39 -12.48 8.53
CA PHE A 23 0.34 -11.54 7.67
C PHE A 23 1.32 -12.26 6.73
N TYR A 24 2.08 -13.26 7.19
CA TYR A 24 2.98 -14.02 6.32
C TYR A 24 2.24 -14.84 5.27
N ILE A 25 1.13 -15.48 5.65
CA ILE A 25 0.25 -16.18 4.69
C ILE A 25 -0.27 -15.19 3.64
N TYR A 26 -0.71 -14.01 4.09
CA TYR A 26 -1.18 -12.96 3.20
C TYR A 26 -0.10 -12.48 2.23
N ALA A 27 1.11 -12.22 2.73
CA ALA A 27 2.24 -11.79 1.91
C ALA A 27 2.62 -12.85 0.87
N GLY A 28 2.66 -14.13 1.26
CA GLY A 28 2.92 -15.24 0.34
C GLY A 28 1.86 -15.37 -0.76
N LEU A 29 0.57 -15.33 -0.39
CA LEU A 29 -0.53 -15.38 -1.35
C LEU A 29 -0.53 -14.17 -2.30
N MET A 30 -0.20 -12.99 -1.79
CA MET A 30 -0.07 -11.79 -2.60
C MET A 30 1.12 -11.88 -3.56
N GLY A 31 2.26 -12.40 -3.12
CA GLY A 31 3.41 -12.67 -3.99
C GLY A 31 3.06 -13.61 -5.15
N LEU A 32 2.32 -14.69 -4.86
CA LEU A 32 1.79 -15.59 -5.89
C LEU A 32 0.79 -14.88 -6.81
N SER A 33 -0.06 -14.00 -6.27
CA SER A 33 -0.97 -13.20 -7.10
C SER A 33 -0.21 -12.26 -8.03
N LEU A 34 0.88 -11.66 -7.57
CA LEU A 34 1.69 -10.70 -8.35
C LEU A 34 2.54 -11.39 -9.41
N SER A 35 2.86 -12.68 -9.28
CA SER A 35 3.59 -13.40 -10.34
C SER A 35 2.79 -13.46 -11.65
N SER A 36 1.46 -13.34 -11.59
CA SER A 36 0.62 -13.20 -12.78
C SER A 36 0.92 -11.94 -13.61
N LEU A 37 1.53 -10.91 -13.01
CA LEU A 37 1.95 -9.71 -13.74
C LEU A 37 3.05 -9.99 -14.77
N LEU A 38 3.87 -11.03 -14.54
CA LEU A 38 4.89 -11.47 -15.49
C LEU A 38 4.30 -12.10 -16.77
N LEU A 39 2.99 -12.36 -16.79
CA LEU A 39 2.27 -12.81 -17.99
C LEU A 39 1.86 -11.63 -18.89
N ILE A 40 1.87 -10.40 -18.37
CA ILE A 40 1.37 -9.19 -19.05
C ILE A 40 2.50 -8.19 -19.31
N TYR A 41 3.44 -8.08 -18.36
CA TYR A 41 4.55 -7.14 -18.41
C TYR A 41 5.87 -7.88 -18.57
N THR A 42 6.81 -7.25 -19.28
CA THR A 42 8.18 -7.78 -19.37
C THR A 42 8.86 -7.84 -18.00
N GLY A 43 9.71 -8.84 -17.79
CA GLY A 43 10.51 -8.93 -16.56
C GLY A 43 11.34 -7.67 -16.30
N ALA A 44 11.85 -7.02 -17.36
CA ALA A 44 12.57 -5.75 -17.25
C ALA A 44 11.67 -4.61 -16.71
N SER A 45 10.41 -4.53 -17.15
CA SER A 45 9.44 -3.54 -16.64
C SER A 45 9.13 -3.76 -15.16
N VAL A 46 8.91 -5.03 -14.79
CA VAL A 46 8.64 -5.41 -13.39
C VAL A 46 9.80 -5.05 -12.47
N VAL A 47 11.04 -5.40 -12.86
CA VAL A 47 12.24 -5.08 -12.07
C VAL A 47 12.44 -3.56 -11.95
N ARG A 48 12.28 -2.81 -13.04
CA ARG A 48 12.38 -1.34 -13.02
C ARG A 48 11.34 -0.72 -12.08
N ALA A 49 10.07 -1.09 -12.23
CA ALA A 49 9.00 -0.58 -11.39
C ALA A 49 9.23 -0.93 -9.90
N PHE A 50 9.72 -2.15 -9.60
CA PHE A 50 10.03 -2.56 -8.24
C PHE A 50 11.12 -1.68 -7.61
N PHE A 51 12.25 -1.46 -8.29
CA PHE A 51 13.33 -0.63 -7.75
C PHE A 51 12.94 0.84 -7.61
N VAL A 52 12.17 1.39 -8.55
CA VAL A 52 11.63 2.75 -8.44
C VAL A 52 10.68 2.84 -7.24
N THR A 53 9.80 1.85 -7.07
CA THR A 53 8.90 1.79 -5.91
C THR A 53 9.67 1.70 -4.61
N ALA A 54 10.70 0.84 -4.53
CA ALA A 54 11.52 0.68 -3.33
C ALA A 54 12.26 1.97 -2.95
N ALA A 55 12.84 2.67 -3.92
CA ALA A 55 13.49 3.95 -3.68
C ALA A 55 12.50 5.03 -3.22
N ALA A 56 11.35 5.15 -3.89
CA ALA A 56 10.31 6.11 -3.54
C ALA A 56 9.73 5.81 -2.15
N PHE A 57 9.40 4.55 -1.87
CA PHE A 57 8.87 4.10 -0.59
C PHE A 57 9.84 4.40 0.54
N ALA A 58 11.12 4.04 0.38
CA ALA A 58 12.15 4.32 1.39
C ALA A 58 12.27 5.83 1.67
N ALA A 59 12.34 6.66 0.62
CA ALA A 59 12.44 8.11 0.77
C ALA A 59 11.21 8.70 1.49
N LEU A 60 10.00 8.30 1.09
CA LEU A 60 8.74 8.77 1.67
C LEU A 60 8.53 8.29 3.10
N SER A 61 8.91 7.05 3.41
CA SER A 61 8.89 6.54 4.78
C SER A 61 9.89 7.26 5.68
N ILE A 62 11.12 7.52 5.20
CA ILE A 62 12.09 8.33 5.95
C ILE A 62 11.50 9.73 6.21
N TYR A 63 10.91 10.36 5.20
CA TYR A 63 10.26 11.65 5.35
C TYR A 63 9.10 11.61 6.36
N GLY A 64 8.18 10.65 6.22
CA GLY A 64 7.04 10.47 7.14
C GLY A 64 7.47 10.20 8.58
N TYR A 65 8.55 9.46 8.77
CA TYR A 65 9.12 9.18 10.09
C TYR A 65 9.79 10.41 10.71
N THR A 66 10.52 11.19 9.94
CA THR A 66 11.34 12.30 10.44
C THR A 66 10.60 13.63 10.51
N THR A 67 9.59 13.83 9.66
CA THR A 67 8.85 15.10 9.60
C THR A 67 8.09 15.40 10.89
N LYS A 68 8.18 16.65 11.34
CA LYS A 68 7.47 17.17 12.51
C LYS A 68 6.10 17.74 12.16
N LYS A 69 5.85 18.03 10.88
CA LYS A 69 4.55 18.53 10.42
C LYS A 69 3.53 17.39 10.47
N SER A 70 2.36 17.65 11.05
CA SER A 70 1.27 16.67 11.03
C SER A 70 0.80 16.44 9.58
N LEU A 71 0.83 15.18 9.15
CA LEU A 71 0.33 14.73 7.86
C LEU A 71 -1.14 14.29 7.94
N SER A 72 -1.80 14.40 9.11
CA SER A 72 -3.17 13.89 9.29
C SER A 72 -4.18 14.50 8.31
N GLY A 73 -4.11 15.81 8.06
CA GLY A 73 -5.01 16.47 7.11
C GLY A 73 -4.78 15.99 5.66
N LEU A 74 -3.51 15.77 5.29
CA LEU A 74 -3.17 15.20 4.00
C LEU A 74 -3.69 13.76 3.88
N GLY A 75 -3.49 12.94 4.92
CA GLY A 75 -3.99 11.56 4.96
C GLY A 75 -5.50 11.48 4.75
N SER A 76 -6.29 12.29 5.46
CA SER A 76 -7.75 12.34 5.27
C SER A 76 -8.15 12.72 3.84
N PHE A 77 -7.49 13.72 3.24
CA PHE A 77 -7.74 14.12 1.85
C PHE A 77 -7.37 13.02 0.85
N LEU A 78 -6.22 12.38 1.01
CA LEU A 78 -5.76 11.30 0.14
C LEU A 78 -6.67 10.06 0.24
N MET A 79 -7.18 9.74 1.43
CA MET A 79 -8.17 8.68 1.60
C MET A 79 -9.46 8.96 0.83
N MET A 80 -9.93 10.22 0.76
CA MET A 80 -11.02 10.60 -0.13
C MET A 80 -10.64 10.40 -1.60
N GLY A 81 -9.39 10.73 -1.96
CA GLY A 81 -8.82 10.47 -3.28
C GLY A 81 -8.83 9.00 -3.67
N VAL A 82 -8.57 8.08 -2.73
CA VAL A 82 -8.67 6.63 -2.98
C VAL A 82 -10.08 6.22 -3.41
N PHE A 83 -11.13 6.74 -2.76
CA PHE A 83 -12.50 6.48 -3.19
C PHE A 83 -12.76 6.99 -4.61
N GLY A 84 -12.28 8.20 -4.93
CA GLY A 84 -12.34 8.75 -6.29
C GLY A 84 -11.61 7.88 -7.32
N LEU A 85 -10.43 7.36 -6.96
CA LEU A 85 -9.64 6.46 -7.79
C LEU A 85 -10.36 5.14 -8.06
N ILE A 86 -10.99 4.55 -7.04
CA ILE A 86 -11.80 3.33 -7.17
C ILE A 86 -12.98 3.57 -8.10
N ILE A 87 -13.69 4.70 -7.95
CA ILE A 87 -14.80 5.05 -8.83
C ILE A 87 -14.31 5.21 -10.27
N ALA A 88 -13.19 5.90 -10.49
CA ALA A 88 -12.59 6.07 -11.81
C ALA A 88 -12.22 4.72 -12.45
N GLN A 89 -11.65 3.78 -11.68
CA GLN A 89 -11.37 2.43 -12.15
C GLN A 89 -12.64 1.68 -12.56
N ILE A 90 -13.70 1.74 -11.74
CA ILE A 90 -14.99 1.10 -12.05
C ILE A 90 -15.58 1.70 -13.33
N VAL A 91 -15.58 3.02 -13.48
CA VAL A 91 -16.04 3.69 -14.69
C VAL A 91 -15.22 3.25 -15.90
N ASN A 92 -13.90 3.13 -15.74
CA ASN A 92 -13.05 2.76 -16.87
C ASN A 92 -13.23 1.31 -17.34
N ILE A 93 -13.74 0.40 -16.50
CA ILE A 93 -14.12 -0.95 -16.93
C ILE A 93 -15.17 -0.90 -18.06
N PHE A 94 -16.11 0.05 -17.99
CA PHE A 94 -17.16 0.21 -18.99
C PHE A 94 -16.71 1.05 -20.19
N MET A 95 -15.84 2.04 -19.96
CA MET A 95 -15.35 2.92 -21.01
C MET A 95 -14.20 2.30 -21.83
N ALA A 96 -13.43 1.39 -21.23
CA ALA A 96 -12.21 0.82 -21.79
C ALA A 96 -11.24 1.88 -22.35
N SER A 97 -11.12 3.04 -21.68
CA SER A 97 -10.31 4.17 -22.16
C SER A 97 -8.85 4.03 -21.70
N THR A 98 -7.94 3.93 -22.67
CA THR A 98 -6.50 3.88 -22.43
C THR A 98 -5.96 5.18 -21.82
N GLN A 99 -6.53 6.33 -22.20
CA GLN A 99 -6.16 7.63 -21.64
C GLN A 99 -6.58 7.74 -20.16
N LEU A 100 -7.78 7.24 -19.82
CA LEU A 100 -8.25 7.24 -18.43
C LEU A 100 -7.42 6.26 -17.59
N ASP A 101 -7.07 5.09 -18.11
CA ASP A 101 -6.15 4.15 -17.45
C ASP A 101 -4.79 4.80 -17.14
N PHE A 102 -4.23 5.53 -18.11
CA PHE A 102 -2.98 6.24 -17.92
C PHE A 102 -3.10 7.32 -16.83
N MET A 103 -4.16 8.11 -16.82
CA MET A 103 -4.41 9.11 -15.77
C MET A 103 -4.60 8.46 -14.39
N ILE A 104 -5.35 7.36 -14.32
CA ILE A 104 -5.55 6.58 -13.08
C ILE A 104 -4.19 6.12 -12.54
N SER A 105 -3.29 5.66 -13.41
CA SER A 105 -1.96 5.21 -12.97
C SER A 105 -1.16 6.33 -12.31
N ILE A 106 -1.08 7.51 -12.93
CA ILE A 106 -0.34 8.66 -12.39
C ILE A 106 -0.94 9.13 -11.06
N VAL A 107 -2.26 9.32 -11.02
CA VAL A 107 -2.96 9.78 -9.81
C VAL A 107 -2.82 8.74 -8.70
N GLY A 108 -2.89 7.46 -9.03
CA GLY A 108 -2.64 6.36 -8.10
C GLY A 108 -1.25 6.46 -7.47
N VAL A 109 -0.19 6.62 -8.27
CA VAL A 109 1.18 6.79 -7.74
C VAL A 109 1.26 7.96 -6.75
N LEU A 110 0.69 9.12 -7.09
CA LEU A 110 0.73 10.30 -6.21
C LEU A 110 -0.03 10.10 -4.91
N ILE A 111 -1.21 9.46 -4.98
CA ILE A 111 -2.03 9.16 -3.80
C ILE A 111 -1.28 8.21 -2.87
N PHE A 112 -0.79 7.09 -3.39
CA PHE A 112 -0.11 6.07 -2.57
C PHE A 112 1.26 6.53 -2.07
N ALA A 113 1.95 7.41 -2.81
CA ALA A 113 3.14 8.08 -2.32
C ALA A 113 2.84 8.96 -1.09
N GLY A 114 1.79 9.77 -1.15
CA GLY A 114 1.37 10.60 -0.02
C GLY A 114 0.86 9.78 1.17
N LEU A 115 0.09 8.71 0.90
CA LEU A 115 -0.37 7.78 1.95
C LEU A 115 0.79 7.06 2.62
N THR A 116 1.80 6.60 1.86
CA THR A 116 3.01 5.97 2.43
C THR A 116 3.67 6.86 3.49
N ALA A 117 3.84 8.16 3.20
CA ALA A 117 4.42 9.10 4.16
C ALA A 117 3.50 9.31 5.38
N TYR A 118 2.19 9.46 5.15
CA TYR A 118 1.18 9.60 6.21
C TYR A 118 1.12 8.37 7.12
N ASP A 119 1.03 7.17 6.56
CA ASP A 119 0.92 5.92 7.30
C ASP A 119 2.21 5.61 8.05
N THR A 120 3.38 5.94 7.49
CA THR A 120 4.64 5.86 8.24
C THR A 120 4.63 6.77 9.48
N GLN A 121 4.15 8.01 9.34
CA GLN A 121 4.03 8.93 10.47
C GLN A 121 3.01 8.42 11.50
N LYS A 122 1.86 7.93 11.04
CA LYS A 122 0.81 7.37 11.89
C LYS A 122 1.33 6.17 12.68
N ILE A 123 2.05 5.26 12.03
CA ILE A 123 2.66 4.09 12.67
C ILE A 123 3.66 4.51 13.74
N LYS A 124 4.58 5.44 13.43
CA LYS A 124 5.50 6.00 14.42
C LYS A 124 4.73 6.51 15.66
N ASN A 125 3.68 7.29 15.46
CA ASN A 125 2.90 7.86 16.56
C ASN A 125 2.16 6.79 17.37
N MET A 126 1.69 5.71 16.73
CA MET A 126 1.04 4.58 17.41
C MET A 126 1.98 3.84 18.37
N TYR A 127 3.27 3.77 18.07
CA TYR A 127 4.29 3.13 18.90
C TYR A 127 4.80 3.98 20.06
N LEU A 128 4.63 5.29 19.99
CA LEU A 128 4.99 6.20 21.10
C LEU A 128 3.97 6.16 22.25
N ALA A 129 2.79 5.56 22.03
CA ALA A 129 1.84 5.29 23.09
C ALA A 129 2.36 4.13 23.96
N GLY A 130 2.53 4.37 25.26
CA GLY A 130 3.07 3.38 26.21
C GLY A 130 2.12 2.20 26.45
N ASP A 131 2.12 1.23 25.54
CA ASP A 131 1.29 0.03 25.64
C ASP A 131 2.00 -1.16 26.30
N ASN A 132 1.21 -2.16 26.71
CA ASN A 132 1.71 -3.47 27.09
C ASN A 132 2.30 -4.25 25.89
N ASN A 133 3.15 -5.26 26.18
CA ASN A 133 3.88 -6.03 25.16
C ASN A 133 2.97 -6.68 24.09
N GLU A 134 1.76 -7.12 24.46
CA GLU A 134 0.84 -7.75 23.52
C GLU A 134 0.21 -6.73 22.56
N ALA A 135 -0.23 -5.58 23.05
CA ALA A 135 -0.76 -4.51 22.22
C ALA A 135 0.31 -3.93 21.30
N ALA A 136 1.55 -3.76 21.78
CA ALA A 136 2.68 -3.34 20.97
C ALA A 136 2.92 -4.32 19.80
N GLY A 137 2.92 -5.63 20.07
CA GLY A 137 3.08 -6.66 19.03
C GLY A 137 1.96 -6.65 17.98
N LYS A 138 0.70 -6.42 18.39
CA LYS A 138 -0.43 -6.29 17.45
C LYS A 138 -0.32 -5.04 16.58
N LYS A 139 0.06 -3.90 17.18
CA LYS A 139 0.32 -2.64 16.46
C LYS A 139 1.45 -2.81 15.45
N SER A 140 2.46 -3.62 15.75
CA SER A 140 3.52 -3.96 14.79
C SER A 140 3.04 -4.69 13.57
N VAL A 141 2.22 -5.72 13.75
CA VAL A 141 1.66 -6.47 12.63
C VAL A 141 0.77 -5.58 11.77
N LEU A 142 -0.06 -4.72 12.38
CA LEU A 142 -0.85 -3.75 11.65
C LEU A 142 0.02 -2.78 10.85
N GLY A 143 1.03 -2.18 11.49
CA GLY A 143 1.91 -1.24 10.82
C GLY A 143 2.62 -1.87 9.62
N ALA A 144 3.13 -3.09 9.80
CA ALA A 144 3.75 -3.86 8.71
C ALA A 144 2.75 -4.17 7.59
N LEU A 145 1.51 -4.58 7.92
CA LEU A 145 0.47 -4.84 6.93
C LEU A 145 0.10 -3.58 6.14
N THR A 146 -0.09 -2.44 6.82
CA THR A 146 -0.40 -1.17 6.15
C THR A 146 0.71 -0.76 5.18
N LEU A 147 1.95 -0.71 5.65
CA LEU A 147 3.11 -0.35 4.81
C LEU A 147 3.33 -1.34 3.65
N TYR A 148 3.06 -2.63 3.87
CA TYR A 148 3.10 -3.63 2.81
C TYR A 148 2.06 -3.35 1.72
N LEU A 149 0.83 -3.01 2.10
CA LEU A 149 -0.23 -2.69 1.13
C LEU A 149 0.08 -1.43 0.34
N ASP A 150 0.57 -0.38 1.00
CA ASP A 150 0.98 0.86 0.35
C ASP A 150 2.07 0.60 -0.69
N PHE A 151 3.06 -0.22 -0.34
CA PHE A 151 4.13 -0.62 -1.26
C PHE A 151 3.56 -1.35 -2.49
N ILE A 152 2.73 -2.38 -2.28
CA ILE A 152 2.17 -3.17 -3.38
C ILE A 152 1.29 -2.31 -4.30
N LEU A 153 0.45 -1.45 -3.73
CA LEU A 153 -0.42 -0.58 -4.51
C LEU A 153 0.39 0.44 -5.32
N MET A 154 1.37 1.09 -4.69
CA MET A 154 2.27 2.00 -5.40
C MET A 154 3.05 1.28 -6.52
N PHE A 155 3.53 0.06 -6.26
CA PHE A 155 4.19 -0.77 -7.26
C PHE A 155 3.28 -1.08 -8.46
N GLN A 156 2.02 -1.47 -8.22
CA GLN A 156 1.08 -1.77 -9.29
C GLN A 156 0.78 -0.55 -10.16
N PHE A 157 0.60 0.64 -9.55
CA PHE A 157 0.40 1.87 -10.31
C PHE A 157 1.66 2.31 -11.07
N LEU A 158 2.85 2.20 -10.45
CA LEU A 158 4.11 2.48 -11.14
C LEU A 158 4.37 1.51 -12.29
N LEU A 159 4.04 0.22 -12.12
CA LEU A 159 4.14 -0.76 -13.19
C LEU A 159 3.15 -0.48 -14.31
N ALA A 160 1.92 -0.07 -14.00
CA ALA A 160 0.95 0.33 -15.01
C ALA A 160 1.38 1.61 -15.75
N PHE A 161 2.05 2.54 -15.06
CA PHE A 161 2.53 3.80 -15.62
C PHE A 161 3.80 3.64 -16.48
N LEU A 162 4.78 2.90 -15.98
CA LEU A 162 6.12 2.74 -16.59
C LEU A 162 6.26 1.47 -17.43
N GLY A 163 5.37 0.50 -17.24
CA GLY A 163 5.50 -0.83 -17.79
C GLY A 163 5.15 -0.88 -19.26
N ASN A 164 6.01 -1.56 -20.03
CA ASN A 164 5.69 -1.92 -21.40
C ASN A 164 4.96 -3.28 -21.40
N ARG A 165 3.86 -3.37 -22.15
CA ARG A 165 3.09 -4.60 -22.37
C ARG A 165 3.59 -5.24 -23.67
N GLU A 166 3.78 -6.56 -23.68
CA GLU A 166 4.05 -7.31 -24.93
C GLU A 166 2.75 -7.73 -25.61
#